data_AF-A0A955P831-F1
#
_entry.id   AF-A0A955P831-F1
#
_cell.length_a   1.000
_cell.length_b   1.000
_cell.length_c   1.000
_cell.angle_alpha   90.00
_cell.angle_beta   90.00
_cell.angle_gamma   90.00
#
_symmetry.space_group_name_H-M   'P 1'
#
loop_
_entity.id
_entity.type
_entity.pdbx_description
1 polymer ?
#
loop_
_entity_poly.entity_id
_entity_poly.type
_entity_poly.pdbx_seq_one_letter_code
_entity_poly.pdbx_strand_id
1 'polypeptide(L)'
;MSLMFCFGPVWAGRENELPVEVLPPEGFPTIEEIKIQTIDGTEIPGEDLLGQAVAVVFLKPTCGKCTMKLPGVDKSFQTFKDEGFTVVAVSSAGDKEALAPVAQRYGYDWIWAQNSGEIKKQLDNHVAFQIVIFDMAGVPRFRIDENDADWKVHLELCIGAAIERALDLSAFPQAYVGSPICGLCHMPEWEQWLGTAHAHSMDSLRKRQNQYKLECVVCHVTGEAGKDVRPWRMTPRELQSVGCEECHGPGGPHRTVPYPGAEIHSTEESSCVRCHDEENSPNWDYETYLAKVVHQGGSEASESEVESSPKQNGEDKDPGADQVEEATEEREHSGKNGGKG
;
A
#
# COMPACT_ATOMS: atom_id res chain seq x y z
N MET A 1 -17.10 -40.23 4.38
CA MET A 1 -16.41 -39.16 5.14
C MET A 1 -15.35 -38.55 4.23
N SER A 2 -15.73 -37.55 3.42
CA SER A 2 -14.76 -36.76 2.66
C SER A 2 -14.31 -35.60 3.53
N LEU A 3 -13.04 -35.63 3.94
CA LEU A 3 -12.34 -34.45 4.47
C LEU A 3 -12.07 -33.52 3.28
N MET A 4 -12.95 -32.54 3.11
CA MET A 4 -12.75 -31.44 2.18
C MET A 4 -11.75 -30.49 2.85
N PHE A 5 -10.47 -30.64 2.53
CA PHE A 5 -9.46 -29.65 2.88
C PHE A 5 -9.71 -28.40 2.04
N CYS A 6 -10.26 -27.36 2.65
CA CYS A 6 -10.29 -26.01 2.09
C CYS A 6 -8.86 -25.45 2.08
N PHE A 7 -8.08 -25.75 1.05
CA PHE A 7 -6.93 -24.93 0.68
C PHE A 7 -7.45 -23.75 -0.16
N GLY A 8 -7.91 -22.69 0.52
CA GLY A 8 -7.99 -21.38 -0.12
C GLY A 8 -6.57 -20.79 -0.27
N PRO A 9 -6.27 -20.03 -1.33
CA PRO A 9 -4.97 -19.39 -1.47
C PRO A 9 -4.86 -18.24 -0.45
N VAL A 10 -4.13 -18.44 0.64
CA VAL A 10 -3.88 -17.41 1.66
C VAL A 10 -2.60 -16.60 1.37
N TRP A 11 -1.92 -16.83 0.25
CA TRP A 11 -0.54 -16.34 0.04
C TRP A 11 -0.28 -15.77 -1.37
N ALA A 12 -1.25 -15.09 -1.97
CA ALA A 12 -1.02 -14.36 -3.22
C ALA A 12 -1.44 -12.89 -3.06
N GLY A 13 -0.49 -11.98 -3.25
CA GLY A 13 -0.76 -10.77 -4.05
C GLY A 13 -0.91 -9.44 -3.33
N ARG A 14 -0.82 -9.37 -2.00
CA ARG A 14 -1.14 -8.09 -1.33
C ARG A 14 0.07 -7.20 -0.98
N GLU A 15 1.31 -7.68 -1.17
CA GLU A 15 2.54 -6.99 -0.73
C GLU A 15 2.67 -5.54 -1.22
N ASN A 16 2.14 -5.29 -2.41
CA ASN A 16 2.18 -3.97 -3.06
C ASN A 16 0.82 -3.26 -3.05
N GLU A 17 -0.18 -3.76 -2.32
CA GLU A 17 -1.43 -3.00 -2.13
C GLU A 17 -1.16 -1.82 -1.20
N LEU A 18 -1.78 -0.68 -1.48
CA LEU A 18 -1.77 0.42 -0.54
C LEU A 18 -2.35 -0.03 0.81
N PRO A 19 -1.80 0.48 1.92
CA PRO A 19 -2.31 0.17 3.25
C PRO A 19 -3.75 0.62 3.47
N VAL A 20 -4.25 1.52 2.61
CA VAL A 20 -5.57 2.16 2.69
C VAL A 20 -6.22 2.17 1.32
N GLU A 21 -7.55 2.28 1.30
CA GLU A 21 -8.29 2.52 0.08
C GLU A 21 -8.11 3.99 -0.35
N VAL A 22 -7.64 4.20 -1.59
CA VAL A 22 -7.62 5.52 -2.22
C VAL A 22 -8.94 5.74 -2.91
N LEU A 23 -9.60 6.85 -2.59
CA LEU A 23 -10.86 7.23 -3.21
C LEU A 23 -10.60 8.02 -4.48
N PRO A 24 -11.19 7.62 -5.63
CA PRO A 24 -11.13 8.46 -6.81
C PRO A 24 -11.93 9.75 -6.56
N PRO A 25 -11.49 10.89 -7.11
CA PRO A 25 -12.29 12.12 -7.06
C PRO A 25 -13.65 11.96 -7.76
N GLU A 26 -13.71 11.16 -8.83
CA GLU A 26 -14.93 10.90 -9.57
C GLU A 26 -15.88 9.96 -8.79
N GLY A 27 -17.11 10.41 -8.56
CA GLY A 27 -18.16 9.59 -7.95
C GLY A 27 -18.30 9.70 -6.44
N PHE A 28 -17.42 10.46 -5.77
CA PHE A 28 -17.56 10.83 -4.36
C PHE A 28 -17.76 12.35 -4.22
N PRO A 29 -18.62 12.79 -3.29
CA PRO A 29 -18.81 14.23 -3.06
C PRO A 29 -17.53 14.83 -2.49
N THR A 30 -17.24 16.06 -2.92
CA THR A 30 -16.26 16.93 -2.27
C THR A 30 -16.78 17.41 -0.91
N ILE A 31 -15.90 17.96 -0.06
CA ILE A 31 -16.31 18.48 1.25
C ILE A 31 -17.35 19.61 1.12
N GLU A 32 -17.25 20.44 0.07
CA GLU A 32 -18.17 21.55 -0.22
C GLU A 32 -19.62 21.08 -0.43
N GLU A 33 -19.79 19.87 -0.95
CA GLU A 33 -21.10 19.25 -1.18
C GLU A 33 -21.71 18.63 0.09
N ILE A 34 -20.93 18.57 1.18
CA ILE A 34 -21.36 18.02 2.47
C ILE A 34 -21.82 19.17 3.36
N LYS A 35 -23.11 19.13 3.72
CA LYS A 35 -23.69 20.06 4.68
C LYS A 35 -23.59 19.48 6.07
N ILE A 36 -22.97 20.19 7.00
CA ILE A 36 -22.82 19.73 8.38
C ILE A 36 -23.74 20.54 9.28
N GLN A 37 -24.56 19.84 10.07
CA GLN A 37 -25.30 20.45 11.17
C GLN A 37 -24.77 19.85 12.45
N THR A 38 -24.29 20.69 13.36
CA THR A 38 -23.72 20.25 14.64
C THR A 38 -24.81 19.87 15.65
N ILE A 39 -24.43 19.17 16.71
CA ILE A 39 -25.32 18.81 17.82
C ILE A 39 -25.94 20.00 18.57
N ASP A 40 -25.35 21.20 18.47
CA ASP A 40 -25.91 22.43 19.05
C ASP A 40 -26.79 23.21 18.05
N GLY A 41 -26.96 22.68 16.83
CA GLY A 41 -27.81 23.24 15.78
C GLY A 41 -27.11 24.25 14.87
N THR A 42 -25.81 24.49 15.06
CA THR A 42 -25.00 25.33 14.16
C THR A 42 -24.86 24.65 12.80
N GLU A 43 -25.02 25.41 11.73
CA GLU A 43 -24.75 24.96 10.37
C GLU A 43 -23.32 25.34 9.98
N ILE A 44 -22.57 24.36 9.48
CA ILE A 44 -21.23 24.54 8.94
C ILE A 44 -21.32 24.16 7.44
N PRO A 45 -21.28 25.15 6.54
CA PRO A 45 -21.07 24.92 5.12
C PRO A 45 -19.75 24.15 4.89
N GLY A 46 -19.73 23.21 3.96
CA GLY A 46 -18.51 22.48 3.62
C GLY A 46 -17.38 23.39 3.12
N GLU A 47 -17.72 24.50 2.47
CA GLU A 47 -16.79 25.56 2.02
C GLU A 47 -15.96 26.14 3.18
N ASP A 48 -16.52 26.21 4.39
CA ASP A 48 -15.83 26.74 5.58
C ASP A 48 -14.72 25.79 6.08
N LEU A 49 -14.68 24.56 5.56
CA LEU A 49 -13.66 23.56 5.89
C LEU A 49 -12.52 23.49 4.85
N LEU A 50 -12.61 24.24 3.75
CA LEU A 50 -11.53 24.33 2.77
C LEU A 50 -10.27 24.95 3.39
N GLY A 51 -9.11 24.55 2.88
CA GLY A 51 -7.81 24.91 3.46
C GLY A 51 -7.46 24.12 4.72
N GLN A 52 -8.26 23.11 5.08
CA GLN A 52 -7.95 22.11 6.10
C GLN A 52 -8.15 20.71 5.53
N ALA A 53 -7.32 19.75 5.93
CA ALA A 53 -7.67 18.35 5.78
C ALA A 53 -8.81 17.99 6.75
N VAL A 54 -9.80 17.23 6.27
CA VAL A 54 -10.97 16.86 7.08
C VAL A 54 -11.07 15.36 7.18
N ALA A 55 -11.06 14.82 8.41
CA ALA A 55 -11.44 13.43 8.64
C ALA A 55 -12.91 13.34 9.05
N VAL A 56 -13.75 12.76 8.18
CA VAL A 56 -15.12 12.39 8.52
C VAL A 56 -15.09 11.01 9.18
N VAL A 57 -15.34 10.97 10.49
CA VAL A 57 -15.23 9.77 11.33
C VAL A 57 -16.62 9.23 11.62
N PHE A 58 -16.97 8.15 10.93
CA PHE A 58 -18.14 7.36 11.22
C PHE A 58 -17.90 6.46 12.43
N LEU A 59 -18.79 6.53 13.42
CA LEU A 59 -18.83 5.57 14.52
C LEU A 59 -20.26 5.19 14.86
N LYS A 60 -20.46 3.96 15.35
CA LYS A 60 -21.73 3.57 15.95
C LYS A 60 -21.75 4.00 17.43
N PRO A 61 -22.61 4.95 17.86
CA PRO A 61 -22.56 5.53 19.21
C PRO A 61 -22.72 4.49 20.33
N THR A 62 -23.57 3.48 20.10
CA THR A 62 -23.83 2.40 21.07
C THR A 62 -22.79 1.27 21.05
N CYS A 63 -21.79 1.32 20.15
CA CYS A 63 -20.76 0.30 20.05
C CYS A 63 -19.52 0.68 20.87
N GLY A 64 -19.24 -0.12 21.91
CA GLY A 64 -18.05 0.05 22.75
C GLY A 64 -16.73 -0.02 21.96
N LYS A 65 -16.65 -0.90 20.96
CA LYS A 65 -15.45 -1.04 20.11
C LYS A 65 -15.23 0.16 19.18
N CYS A 66 -16.29 0.81 18.73
CA CYS A 66 -16.18 2.03 17.91
C CYS A 66 -15.76 3.21 18.80
N THR A 67 -16.46 3.42 19.93
CA THR A 67 -16.18 4.56 20.82
C THR A 67 -14.81 4.47 21.48
N MET A 68 -14.29 3.28 21.77
CA MET A 68 -12.93 3.13 22.32
C MET A 68 -11.80 3.47 21.32
N LYS A 69 -12.09 3.61 20.03
CA LYS A 69 -11.12 4.09 19.03
C LYS A 69 -10.94 5.62 19.08
N LEU A 70 -11.92 6.36 19.59
CA LEU A 70 -11.91 7.83 19.58
C LEU A 70 -10.69 8.47 20.25
N PRO A 71 -10.14 7.96 21.38
CA PRO A 71 -8.88 8.48 21.92
C PRO A 71 -7.70 8.42 20.94
N GLY A 72 -7.68 7.42 20.04
CA GLY A 72 -6.66 7.34 18.99
C GLY A 72 -6.84 8.42 17.92
N VAL A 73 -8.10 8.70 17.55
CA VAL A 73 -8.41 9.78 16.58
C VAL A 73 -8.15 11.16 17.20
N ASP A 74 -8.52 11.37 18.46
CA ASP A 74 -8.23 12.61 19.19
C ASP A 74 -6.72 12.85 19.31
N LYS A 75 -5.91 11.82 19.57
CA LYS A 75 -4.45 11.95 19.53
C LYS A 75 -3.98 12.52 18.18
N SER A 76 -4.47 12.00 17.05
CA SER A 76 -4.12 12.52 15.73
C SER A 76 -4.64 13.95 15.54
N PHE A 77 -5.87 14.24 15.97
CA PHE A 77 -6.42 15.59 15.94
C PHE A 77 -5.56 16.60 16.70
N GLN A 78 -5.21 16.32 17.97
CA GLN A 78 -4.34 17.18 18.75
C GLN A 78 -2.95 17.36 18.13
N THR A 79 -2.46 16.37 17.39
CA THR A 79 -1.16 16.42 16.71
C THR A 79 -1.19 17.36 15.51
N PHE A 80 -2.24 17.31 14.70
CA PHE A 80 -2.28 17.98 13.39
C PHE A 80 -3.20 19.21 13.32
N LYS A 81 -4.02 19.51 14.35
CA LYS A 81 -5.01 20.60 14.29
C LYS A 81 -4.41 21.97 13.97
N ASP A 82 -3.22 22.26 14.50
CA ASP A 82 -2.52 23.52 14.28
C ASP A 82 -1.84 23.59 12.90
N GLU A 83 -1.82 22.47 12.17
CA GLU A 83 -1.32 22.32 10.80
C GLU A 83 -2.45 22.27 9.77
N GLY A 84 -3.69 22.61 10.16
CA GLY A 84 -4.84 22.63 9.26
C GLY A 84 -5.53 21.27 9.14
N PHE A 85 -5.78 20.58 10.26
CA PHE A 85 -6.55 19.34 10.30
C PHE A 85 -7.76 19.45 11.22
N THR A 86 -8.90 18.92 10.80
CA THR A 86 -10.11 18.86 11.62
C THR A 86 -10.82 17.51 11.49
N VAL A 87 -11.72 17.25 12.43
CA VAL A 87 -12.52 16.02 12.48
C VAL A 87 -14.01 16.35 12.53
N VAL A 88 -14.78 15.63 11.74
CA VAL A 88 -16.24 15.63 11.75
C VAL A 88 -16.72 14.24 12.16
N ALA A 89 -17.17 14.10 13.40
CA ALA A 89 -17.75 12.85 13.90
C ALA A 89 -19.21 12.69 13.42
N VAL A 90 -19.51 11.52 12.85
CA VAL A 90 -20.81 11.18 12.25
C VAL A 90 -21.29 9.82 12.76
N SER A 91 -22.59 9.68 13.01
CA SER A 91 -23.18 8.41 13.42
C SER A 91 -23.32 7.45 12.23
N SER A 92 -22.67 6.28 12.27
CA SER A 92 -22.84 5.24 11.24
C SER A 92 -24.24 4.59 11.27
N ALA A 93 -25.00 4.78 12.36
CA ALA A 93 -26.41 4.40 12.43
C ALA A 93 -27.36 5.46 11.81
N GLY A 94 -26.81 6.55 11.26
CA GLY A 94 -27.56 7.72 10.82
C GLY A 94 -28.25 8.41 11.99
N ASP A 95 -29.37 9.09 11.71
CA ASP A 95 -30.10 9.88 12.73
C ASP A 95 -30.82 9.02 13.78
N LYS A 96 -30.75 7.69 13.68
CA LYS A 96 -31.34 6.75 14.63
C LYS A 96 -30.60 6.70 15.97
N GLU A 97 -29.29 6.96 15.96
CA GLU A 97 -28.47 7.00 17.17
C GLU A 97 -27.72 8.33 17.22
N ALA A 98 -28.07 9.17 18.21
CA ALA A 98 -27.46 10.48 18.39
C ALA A 98 -26.03 10.39 18.94
N LEU A 99 -25.16 11.30 18.49
CA LEU A 99 -23.79 11.42 18.98
C LEU A 99 -23.67 12.20 20.30
N ALA A 100 -24.69 12.99 20.69
CA ALA A 100 -24.63 13.84 21.88
C ALA A 100 -24.18 13.14 23.18
N PRO A 101 -24.62 11.91 23.51
CA PRO A 101 -24.12 11.20 24.70
C PRO A 101 -22.63 10.83 24.61
N VAL A 102 -22.15 10.51 23.41
CA VAL A 102 -20.73 10.20 23.16
C VAL A 102 -19.91 11.49 23.23
N ALA A 103 -20.40 12.57 22.62
CA ALA A 103 -19.78 13.89 22.69
C ALA A 103 -19.61 14.37 24.14
N GLN A 104 -20.67 14.26 24.95
CA GLN A 104 -20.61 14.60 26.37
C GLN A 104 -19.62 13.74 27.16
N ARG A 105 -19.51 12.44 26.83
CA ARG A 105 -18.61 11.52 27.52
C ARG A 105 -17.14 11.83 27.28
N TYR A 106 -16.77 12.19 26.06
CA TYR A 106 -15.37 12.39 25.68
C TYR A 106 -14.93 13.86 25.74
N GLY A 107 -15.84 14.81 25.49
CA GLY A 107 -15.55 16.24 25.58
C GLY A 107 -14.50 16.75 24.58
N TYR A 108 -14.34 16.08 23.44
CA TYR A 108 -13.39 16.48 22.40
C TYR A 108 -13.90 17.70 21.62
N ASP A 109 -12.97 18.61 21.35
CA ASP A 109 -13.18 19.89 20.66
C ASP A 109 -13.05 19.74 19.14
N TRP A 110 -13.83 18.79 18.61
CA TRP A 110 -13.99 18.56 17.18
C TRP A 110 -15.47 18.63 16.80
N ILE A 111 -15.78 18.58 15.51
CA ILE A 111 -17.15 18.79 15.02
C ILE A 111 -17.98 17.53 15.27
N TRP A 112 -19.09 17.65 16.01
CA TRP A 112 -20.04 16.56 16.22
C TRP A 112 -21.30 16.81 15.39
N ALA A 113 -21.50 16.05 14.31
CA ALA A 113 -22.65 16.22 13.42
C ALA A 113 -23.91 15.53 13.96
N GLN A 114 -25.08 16.15 13.77
CA GLN A 114 -26.39 15.56 14.10
C GLN A 114 -27.14 15.06 12.86
N ASN A 115 -26.92 15.63 11.68
CA ASN A 115 -27.54 15.23 10.40
C ASN A 115 -26.81 14.03 9.76
N SER A 116 -26.53 13.01 10.58
CA SER A 116 -25.68 11.88 10.21
C SER A 116 -26.26 11.03 9.08
N GLY A 117 -27.59 10.97 8.94
CA GLY A 117 -28.26 10.19 7.89
C GLY A 117 -27.87 10.60 6.46
N GLU A 118 -27.82 11.91 6.20
CA GLU A 118 -27.48 12.44 4.88
C GLU A 118 -25.99 12.23 4.57
N ILE A 119 -25.11 12.61 5.50
CA ILE A 119 -23.65 12.48 5.34
C ILE A 119 -23.27 11.00 5.13
N LYS A 120 -23.89 10.08 5.88
CA LYS A 120 -23.68 8.64 5.73
C LYS A 120 -24.03 8.15 4.31
N LYS A 121 -25.13 8.64 3.74
CA LYS A 121 -25.56 8.28 2.39
C LYS A 121 -24.64 8.87 1.33
N GLN A 122 -24.24 10.14 1.47
CA GLN A 122 -23.33 10.83 0.57
C GLN A 122 -21.95 10.14 0.49
N LEU A 123 -21.45 9.63 1.62
CA LEU A 123 -20.13 8.96 1.71
C LEU A 123 -20.19 7.43 1.67
N ASP A 124 -21.34 6.87 1.29
CA ASP A 124 -21.56 5.43 1.09
C ASP A 124 -21.03 4.55 2.24
N ASN A 125 -21.30 4.94 3.49
CA ASN A 125 -20.84 4.20 4.65
C ASN A 125 -21.78 3.03 4.99
N HIS A 126 -21.23 1.81 5.10
CA HIS A 126 -21.97 0.59 5.46
C HIS A 126 -21.43 -0.16 6.68
N VAL A 127 -20.35 0.35 7.28
CA VAL A 127 -19.64 -0.28 8.41
C VAL A 127 -19.77 0.54 9.68
N ALA A 128 -19.55 -0.10 10.84
CA ALA A 128 -19.79 0.56 12.13
C ALA A 128 -18.74 1.63 12.44
N PHE A 129 -17.50 1.46 11.97
CA PHE A 129 -16.42 2.44 12.07
C PHE A 129 -15.75 2.63 10.71
N GLN A 130 -15.63 3.88 10.26
CA GLN A 130 -14.93 4.26 9.03
C GLN A 130 -14.41 5.69 9.17
N ILE A 131 -13.29 5.99 8.52
CA ILE A 131 -12.75 7.34 8.39
C ILE A 131 -12.62 7.62 6.89
N VAL A 132 -13.18 8.75 6.45
CA VAL A 132 -12.93 9.31 5.11
C VAL A 132 -12.12 10.58 5.28
N ILE A 133 -11.00 10.70 4.58
CA ILE A 133 -10.09 11.84 4.70
C ILE A 133 -10.14 12.64 3.41
N PHE A 134 -10.43 13.92 3.55
CA PHE A 134 -10.39 14.93 2.50
C PHE A 134 -9.09 15.71 2.59
N ASP A 135 -8.49 16.05 1.45
CA ASP A 135 -7.35 16.98 1.39
C ASP A 135 -7.77 18.44 1.62
N MET A 136 -6.79 19.33 1.66
CA MET A 136 -7.00 20.77 1.86
C MET A 136 -7.84 21.44 0.75
N ALA A 137 -7.93 20.82 -0.43
CA ALA A 137 -8.78 21.28 -1.53
C ALA A 137 -10.22 20.72 -1.43
N GLY A 138 -10.52 19.92 -0.39
CA GLY A 138 -11.82 19.36 -0.18
C GLY A 138 -12.11 18.11 -1.01
N VAL A 139 -11.09 17.49 -1.61
CA VAL A 139 -11.23 16.27 -2.40
C VAL A 139 -11.08 15.04 -1.50
N PRO A 140 -11.99 14.06 -1.54
CA PRO A 140 -11.82 12.82 -0.79
C PRO A 140 -10.62 12.05 -1.33
N ARG A 141 -9.69 11.67 -0.44
CA ARG A 141 -8.44 10.98 -0.82
C ARG A 141 -8.36 9.56 -0.31
N PHE A 142 -8.75 9.35 0.96
CA PHE A 142 -8.49 8.08 1.62
C PHE A 142 -9.72 7.59 2.38
N ARG A 143 -9.87 6.27 2.43
CA ARG A 143 -10.83 5.57 3.27
C ARG A 143 -10.12 4.53 4.12
N ILE A 144 -10.41 4.55 5.42
CA ILE A 144 -9.96 3.57 6.41
C ILE A 144 -11.20 2.96 7.04
N ASP A 145 -11.34 1.64 6.98
CA ASP A 145 -12.52 0.95 7.52
C ASP A 145 -12.21 0.21 8.83
N GLU A 146 -13.18 -0.55 9.33
CA GLU A 146 -13.05 -1.29 10.58
C GLU A 146 -12.16 -2.55 10.49
N ASN A 147 -11.81 -2.99 9.28
CA ASN A 147 -10.99 -4.17 9.02
C ASN A 147 -9.49 -3.86 8.97
N ASP A 148 -9.12 -2.59 8.88
CA ASP A 148 -7.74 -2.15 8.95
C ASP A 148 -7.16 -2.36 10.37
N ALA A 149 -6.22 -3.30 10.46
CA ALA A 149 -5.55 -3.66 11.70
C ALA A 149 -4.60 -2.56 12.22
N ASP A 150 -4.04 -1.78 11.29
CA ASP A 150 -3.00 -0.78 11.52
C ASP A 150 -3.55 0.65 11.34
N TRP A 151 -4.87 0.80 11.39
CA TRP A 151 -5.64 2.02 11.11
C TRP A 151 -5.10 3.29 11.79
N LYS A 152 -4.43 3.19 12.94
CA LYS A 152 -3.84 4.36 13.64
C LYS A 152 -2.65 4.92 12.90
N VAL A 153 -1.76 4.04 12.46
CA VAL A 153 -0.59 4.42 11.65
C VAL A 153 -1.11 4.96 10.33
N HIS A 154 -2.00 4.24 9.67
CA HIS A 154 -2.59 4.67 8.42
C HIS A 154 -3.34 5.99 8.52
N LEU A 155 -4.05 6.26 9.62
CA LEU A 155 -4.67 7.56 9.88
C LEU A 155 -3.61 8.68 9.92
N GLU A 156 -2.53 8.52 10.68
CA GLU A 156 -1.46 9.52 10.76
C GLU A 156 -0.79 9.72 9.39
N LEU A 157 -0.56 8.65 8.62
CA LEU A 157 0.00 8.72 7.26
C LEU A 157 -0.91 9.48 6.29
N CYS A 158 -2.20 9.14 6.26
CA CYS A 158 -3.17 9.75 5.37
C CYS A 158 -3.45 11.22 5.73
N ILE A 159 -3.45 11.58 7.01
CA ILE A 159 -3.54 12.98 7.44
C ILE A 159 -2.31 13.73 6.93
N GLY A 160 -1.10 13.20 7.15
CA GLY A 160 0.14 13.78 6.66
C GLY A 160 0.11 14.03 5.15
N ALA A 161 -0.33 13.05 4.37
CA ALA A 161 -0.52 13.19 2.93
C ALA A 161 -1.56 14.28 2.57
N ALA A 162 -2.69 14.33 3.31
CA ALA A 162 -3.78 15.26 3.06
C ALA A 162 -3.45 16.73 3.40
N ILE A 163 -2.59 16.97 4.39
CA ILE A 163 -2.07 18.30 4.75
C ILE A 163 -0.73 18.63 4.05
N GLU A 164 -0.30 17.79 3.09
CA GLU A 164 0.97 17.91 2.37
C GLU A 164 2.22 17.96 3.27
N ARG A 165 2.14 17.34 4.47
CA ARG A 165 3.26 17.23 5.41
C ARG A 165 4.06 15.96 5.16
N ALA A 166 5.38 16.08 5.25
CA ALA A 166 6.29 14.93 5.36
C ALA A 166 5.82 13.93 6.43
N LEU A 167 5.92 12.63 6.12
CA LEU A 167 5.95 11.63 7.18
C LEU A 167 7.15 11.90 8.08
N ASP A 168 6.93 12.21 9.35
CA ASP A 168 8.02 12.35 10.32
C ASP A 168 8.55 10.96 10.69
N LEU A 169 9.59 10.55 9.96
CA LEU A 169 10.34 9.33 10.20
C LEU A 169 11.70 9.62 10.84
N SER A 170 11.84 10.75 11.54
CA SER A 170 13.12 11.17 12.13
C SER A 170 13.65 10.23 13.20
N ALA A 171 12.76 9.50 13.87
CA ALA A 171 13.14 8.42 14.79
C ALA A 171 13.76 7.21 14.07
N PHE A 172 13.62 7.12 12.74
CA PHE A 172 14.04 6.00 11.91
C PHE A 172 14.74 6.47 10.62
N PRO A 173 15.85 7.22 10.70
CA PRO A 173 16.44 7.96 9.57
C PRO A 173 17.12 7.09 8.50
N GLN A 174 17.05 5.77 8.63
CA GLN A 174 17.62 4.77 7.72
C GLN A 174 16.68 3.57 7.55
N ALA A 175 15.43 3.68 8.02
CA ALA A 175 14.47 2.59 7.90
C ALA A 175 13.85 2.57 6.51
N TYR A 176 13.67 1.35 6.03
CA TYR A 176 12.84 1.06 4.87
C TYR A 176 11.39 0.99 5.32
N VAL A 177 10.52 1.74 4.66
CA VAL A 177 9.09 1.83 4.97
C VAL A 177 8.19 1.14 3.94
N GLY A 178 8.75 0.77 2.79
CA GLY A 178 8.06 0.08 1.71
C GLY A 178 7.38 0.99 0.70
N SER A 179 7.35 0.54 -0.56
CA SER A 179 6.72 1.27 -1.68
C SER A 179 5.26 1.70 -1.43
N PRO A 180 4.40 0.90 -0.76
CA PRO A 180 3.03 1.33 -0.51
C PRO A 180 2.92 2.64 0.29
N ILE A 181 3.88 2.91 1.18
CA ILE A 181 3.91 4.16 1.94
C ILE A 181 4.27 5.33 1.01
N CYS A 182 5.20 5.12 0.07
CA CYS A 182 5.55 6.13 -0.94
C CYS A 182 4.34 6.49 -1.82
N GLY A 183 3.53 5.49 -2.22
CA GLY A 183 2.36 5.66 -3.07
C GLY A 183 1.23 6.51 -2.48
N LEU A 184 1.24 6.77 -1.16
CA LEU A 184 0.27 7.69 -0.53
C LEU A 184 0.44 9.13 -1.00
N CYS A 185 1.67 9.56 -1.29
CA CYS A 185 1.99 10.90 -1.80
C CYS A 185 2.48 10.88 -3.26
N HIS A 186 3.19 9.83 -3.67
CA HIS A 186 3.78 9.65 -5.01
C HIS A 186 2.97 8.62 -5.81
N MET A 187 1.67 8.86 -5.92
CA MET A 187 0.74 7.91 -6.54
C MET A 187 1.06 7.64 -8.02
N PRO A 188 1.36 8.65 -8.88
CA PRO A 188 1.70 8.39 -10.28
C PRO A 188 2.96 7.53 -10.44
N GLU A 189 4.00 7.80 -9.63
CA GLU A 189 5.24 7.03 -9.64
C GLU A 189 5.01 5.59 -9.15
N TRP A 190 4.22 5.43 -8.09
CA TRP A 190 3.87 4.12 -7.54
C TRP A 190 3.02 3.29 -8.50
N GLU A 191 2.03 3.89 -9.17
CA GLU A 191 1.21 3.22 -10.20
C GLU A 191 2.05 2.77 -11.39
N GLN A 192 3.01 3.59 -11.83
CA GLN A 192 3.97 3.18 -12.85
C GLN A 192 4.86 2.04 -12.36
N TRP A 193 5.37 2.11 -11.12
CA TRP A 193 6.23 1.07 -10.54
C TRP A 193 5.50 -0.27 -10.42
N LEU A 194 4.20 -0.28 -10.09
CA LEU A 194 3.38 -1.49 -10.07
C LEU A 194 3.40 -2.25 -11.41
N GLY A 195 3.57 -1.55 -12.53
CA GLY A 195 3.69 -2.17 -13.85
C GLY A 195 5.04 -2.84 -14.13
N THR A 196 6.02 -2.70 -13.23
CA THR A 196 7.40 -3.15 -13.46
C THR A 196 7.67 -4.55 -12.91
N ALA A 197 8.72 -5.21 -13.41
CA ALA A 197 9.17 -6.49 -12.86
C ALA A 197 9.68 -6.39 -11.41
N HIS A 198 10.06 -5.20 -10.94
CA HIS A 198 10.53 -4.99 -9.57
C HIS A 198 9.39 -5.13 -8.55
N ALA A 199 8.23 -4.55 -8.82
CA ALA A 199 7.02 -4.77 -8.02
C ALA A 199 6.67 -6.26 -7.92
N HIS A 200 6.91 -7.02 -9.00
CA HIS A 200 6.62 -8.45 -9.10
C HIS A 200 7.83 -9.36 -8.87
N SER A 201 8.91 -8.84 -8.28
CA SER A 201 10.20 -9.54 -8.14
C SER A 201 10.06 -10.94 -7.53
N MET A 202 9.27 -11.11 -6.47
CA MET A 202 9.09 -12.40 -5.81
C MET A 202 8.28 -13.43 -6.61
N ASP A 203 7.50 -13.02 -7.62
CA ASP A 203 6.60 -13.92 -8.35
C ASP A 203 7.37 -15.02 -9.08
N SER A 204 8.50 -14.67 -9.68
CA SER A 204 9.37 -15.61 -10.39
C SER A 204 10.04 -16.62 -9.45
N LEU A 205 10.42 -16.18 -8.24
CA LEU A 205 11.01 -17.04 -7.21
C LEU A 205 9.97 -18.01 -6.63
N ARG A 206 8.75 -17.53 -6.37
CA ARG A 206 7.65 -18.36 -5.85
C ARG A 206 7.27 -19.46 -6.82
N LYS A 207 7.17 -19.14 -8.12
CA LYS A 207 6.90 -20.13 -9.17
C LYS A 207 7.94 -21.25 -9.20
N ARG A 208 9.20 -20.93 -8.89
CA ARG A 208 10.33 -21.88 -8.86
C ARG A 208 10.65 -22.41 -7.47
N GLN A 209 9.85 -22.08 -6.45
CA GLN A 209 10.06 -22.46 -5.04
C GLN A 209 11.41 -21.98 -4.44
N ASN A 210 11.96 -20.89 -4.96
CA ASN A 210 13.24 -20.30 -4.53
C ASN A 210 13.10 -19.14 -3.53
N GLN A 211 11.88 -18.76 -3.13
CA GLN A 211 11.62 -17.60 -2.27
C GLN A 211 12.27 -17.64 -0.87
N TYR A 212 12.81 -18.79 -0.46
CA TYR A 212 13.47 -18.96 0.84
C TYR A 212 15.00 -19.02 0.74
N LYS A 213 15.54 -19.00 -0.48
CA LYS A 213 16.98 -18.98 -0.74
C LYS A 213 17.53 -17.59 -0.48
N LEU A 214 18.45 -17.45 0.46
CA LEU A 214 19.01 -16.15 0.84
C LEU A 214 19.74 -15.50 -0.34
N GLU A 215 20.38 -16.31 -1.17
CA GLU A 215 21.03 -15.89 -2.41
C GLU A 215 20.06 -15.31 -3.45
N CYS A 216 18.77 -15.61 -3.36
CA CYS A 216 17.75 -14.99 -4.21
C CYS A 216 17.08 -13.79 -3.51
N VAL A 217 16.85 -13.88 -2.20
CA VAL A 217 16.19 -12.82 -1.40
C VAL A 217 17.00 -11.53 -1.43
N VAL A 218 18.33 -11.61 -1.44
CA VAL A 218 19.24 -10.45 -1.50
C VAL A 218 18.91 -9.46 -2.61
N CYS A 219 18.44 -9.94 -3.77
CA CYS A 219 18.12 -9.11 -4.94
C CYS A 219 16.61 -8.89 -5.16
N HIS A 220 15.75 -9.62 -4.44
CA HIS A 220 14.30 -9.64 -4.69
C HIS A 220 13.47 -9.01 -3.56
N VAL A 221 14.13 -8.49 -2.52
CA VAL A 221 13.50 -7.90 -1.34
C VAL A 221 14.18 -6.57 -1.01
N THR A 222 13.37 -5.57 -0.65
CA THR A 222 13.86 -4.23 -0.30
C THR A 222 14.70 -4.24 0.97
N GLY A 223 15.84 -3.57 0.90
CA GLY A 223 16.78 -3.29 1.97
C GLY A 223 17.84 -4.36 2.21
N GLU A 224 17.86 -5.45 1.43
CA GLU A 224 18.71 -6.63 1.66
C GLU A 224 20.00 -6.63 0.83
N ALA A 225 20.00 -6.00 -0.35
CA ALA A 225 21.18 -6.01 -1.22
C ALA A 225 22.40 -5.32 -0.57
N GLY A 226 23.53 -6.02 -0.52
CA GLY A 226 24.77 -5.54 0.10
C GLY A 226 24.83 -5.64 1.62
N LYS A 227 23.93 -6.40 2.26
CA LYS A 227 23.87 -6.60 3.72
C LYS A 227 23.74 -8.09 4.09
N ASP A 228 23.76 -8.37 5.40
CA ASP A 228 23.36 -9.67 5.93
C ASP A 228 21.86 -9.90 5.68
N VAL A 229 21.57 -10.84 4.78
CA VAL A 229 20.23 -11.07 4.23
C VAL A 229 19.30 -11.67 5.30
N ARG A 230 18.20 -10.98 5.58
CA ARG A 230 17.13 -11.52 6.43
C ARG A 230 16.32 -12.56 5.64
N PRO A 231 15.93 -13.69 6.24
CA PRO A 231 15.04 -14.64 5.58
C PRO A 231 13.72 -13.96 5.20
N TRP A 232 13.21 -14.21 3.99
CA TRP A 232 11.96 -13.61 3.47
C TRP A 232 10.77 -13.71 4.45
N ARG A 233 10.65 -14.80 5.21
CA ARG A 233 9.57 -14.98 6.22
C ARG A 233 9.63 -14.00 7.38
N MET A 234 10.79 -13.39 7.61
CA MET A 234 11.03 -12.38 8.64
C MET A 234 11.00 -10.97 8.07
N THR A 235 10.91 -10.83 6.75
CA THR A 235 10.81 -9.53 6.08
C THR A 235 9.39 -8.99 6.25
N PRO A 236 9.23 -7.73 6.71
CA PRO A 236 7.95 -7.04 6.69
C PRO A 236 7.32 -7.07 5.30
N ARG A 237 6.00 -7.21 5.22
CA ARG A 237 5.28 -7.51 3.97
C ARG A 237 5.49 -6.43 2.90
N GLU A 238 5.49 -5.19 3.32
CA GLU A 238 5.71 -3.97 2.53
C GLU A 238 7.13 -3.87 1.93
N LEU A 239 8.07 -4.70 2.39
CA LEU A 239 9.43 -4.79 1.86
C LEU A 239 9.66 -6.04 0.99
N GLN A 240 8.68 -6.93 0.85
CA GLN A 240 8.84 -8.22 0.17
C GLN A 240 8.85 -8.14 -1.38
N SER A 241 9.19 -6.98 -1.93
CA SER A 241 9.47 -6.78 -3.35
C SER A 241 10.66 -5.82 -3.49
N VAL A 242 11.25 -5.72 -4.68
CA VAL A 242 12.18 -4.64 -5.03
C VAL A 242 11.38 -3.35 -5.15
N GLY A 243 11.44 -2.54 -4.09
CA GLY A 243 10.62 -1.35 -3.91
C GLY A 243 11.30 -0.05 -4.32
N CYS A 244 10.58 1.06 -4.18
CA CYS A 244 11.07 2.42 -4.49
C CYS A 244 12.42 2.71 -3.81
N GLU A 245 12.59 2.17 -2.59
CA GLU A 245 13.73 2.41 -1.72
C GLU A 245 15.00 1.65 -2.12
N GLU A 246 14.94 0.73 -3.10
CA GLU A 246 16.15 0.13 -3.66
C GLU A 246 16.89 1.07 -4.61
N CYS A 247 16.14 1.93 -5.31
CA CYS A 247 16.69 2.96 -6.19
C CYS A 247 16.88 4.29 -5.44
N HIS A 248 15.89 4.70 -4.64
CA HIS A 248 15.86 6.00 -3.97
C HIS A 248 16.45 6.00 -2.56
N GLY A 249 16.84 4.84 -2.03
CA GLY A 249 17.32 4.70 -0.66
C GLY A 249 16.20 4.63 0.37
N PRO A 250 16.52 4.40 1.66
CA PRO A 250 15.53 4.28 2.72
C PRO A 250 14.64 5.53 2.83
N GLY A 251 13.35 5.34 3.05
CA GLY A 251 12.36 6.43 3.08
C GLY A 251 12.44 7.31 4.32
N GLY A 252 13.06 6.87 5.42
CA GLY A 252 13.31 7.70 6.59
C GLY A 252 14.54 8.61 6.42
N PRO A 253 14.51 9.87 6.91
CA PRO A 253 13.46 10.55 7.67
C PRO A 253 12.38 11.25 6.81
N HIS A 254 12.32 10.95 5.51
CA HIS A 254 11.51 11.60 4.45
C HIS A 254 11.99 13.01 4.06
N ARG A 255 11.75 13.45 2.81
CA ARG A 255 12.47 14.56 2.14
C ARG A 255 11.78 15.92 2.10
N THR A 256 10.56 16.01 2.60
CA THR A 256 9.78 17.26 2.66
C THR A 256 9.92 17.92 4.03
N VAL A 257 9.42 19.14 4.20
CA VAL A 257 9.47 19.86 5.49
C VAL A 257 8.81 19.00 6.59
N PRO A 258 9.45 18.77 7.75
CA PRO A 258 10.62 19.47 8.31
C PRO A 258 12.01 18.86 8.04
N TYR A 259 12.13 17.93 7.08
CA TYR A 259 13.35 17.16 6.77
C TYR A 259 13.89 17.41 5.34
N PRO A 260 14.17 18.67 4.94
CA PRO A 260 14.67 18.98 3.59
C PRO A 260 16.06 18.39 3.29
N GLY A 261 16.74 17.83 4.29
CA GLY A 261 18.09 17.26 4.18
C GLY A 261 18.13 15.74 4.06
N ALA A 262 17.00 15.03 3.98
CA ALA A 262 17.06 13.59 3.70
C ALA A 262 17.67 13.35 2.30
N GLU A 263 18.50 12.33 2.14
CA GLU A 263 19.16 12.02 0.86
C GLU A 263 18.31 11.00 0.09
N ILE A 264 17.99 11.30 -1.18
CA ILE A 264 17.58 10.27 -2.13
C ILE A 264 18.86 9.73 -2.72
N HIS A 265 19.03 8.41 -2.66
CA HIS A 265 20.13 7.75 -3.35
C HIS A 265 20.06 8.06 -4.85
N SER A 266 21.23 8.26 -5.45
CA SER A 266 21.32 8.44 -6.89
C SER A 266 20.80 7.17 -7.60
N THR A 267 19.96 7.35 -8.62
CA THR A 267 19.51 6.26 -9.51
C THR A 267 20.54 5.98 -10.61
N GLU A 268 21.81 6.24 -10.32
CA GLU A 268 22.96 5.89 -11.15
C GLU A 268 23.07 4.37 -11.34
N GLU A 269 23.81 3.96 -12.38
CA GLU A 269 24.06 2.55 -12.71
C GLU A 269 24.56 1.73 -11.52
N SER A 270 25.33 2.36 -10.60
CA SER A 270 25.81 1.72 -9.36
C SER A 270 24.69 1.14 -8.49
N SER A 271 23.49 1.73 -8.51
CA SER A 271 22.34 1.23 -7.75
C SER A 271 21.76 -0.03 -8.38
N CYS A 272 21.83 -0.15 -9.71
CA CYS A 272 21.31 -1.29 -10.46
C CYS A 272 22.24 -2.52 -10.39
N VAL A 273 23.55 -2.32 -10.50
CA VAL A 273 24.55 -3.40 -10.51
C VAL A 273 24.80 -4.03 -9.14
N ARG A 274 24.05 -3.62 -8.10
CA ARG A 274 23.92 -4.36 -6.84
C ARG A 274 23.23 -5.72 -7.01
N CYS A 275 22.39 -5.84 -8.04
CA CYS A 275 21.61 -7.04 -8.36
C CYS A 275 21.77 -7.50 -9.82
N HIS A 276 22.08 -6.56 -10.73
CA HIS A 276 22.30 -6.85 -12.14
C HIS A 276 23.79 -7.09 -12.41
N ASP A 277 24.15 -8.37 -12.52
CA ASP A 277 25.48 -8.85 -12.91
C ASP A 277 25.36 -9.94 -14.00
N GLU A 278 26.49 -10.52 -14.40
CA GLU A 278 26.54 -11.55 -15.46
C GLU A 278 25.75 -12.83 -15.09
N GLU A 279 25.66 -13.17 -13.80
CA GLU A 279 24.96 -14.38 -13.33
C GLU A 279 23.45 -14.17 -13.26
N ASN A 280 23.03 -13.02 -12.74
CA ASN A 280 21.63 -12.70 -12.46
C ASN A 280 20.93 -12.01 -13.64
N SER A 281 21.69 -11.32 -14.50
CA SER A 281 21.17 -10.53 -15.62
C SER A 281 22.17 -10.52 -16.80
N PRO A 282 22.37 -11.67 -17.48
CA PRO A 282 23.40 -11.80 -18.54
C PRO A 282 23.20 -10.86 -19.73
N ASN A 283 21.99 -10.33 -19.92
CA ASN A 283 21.65 -9.36 -20.96
C ASN A 283 21.47 -7.95 -20.36
N TRP A 284 22.14 -7.63 -19.25
CA TRP A 284 22.08 -6.31 -18.64
C TRP A 284 22.67 -5.26 -19.58
N ASP A 285 21.91 -4.18 -19.75
CA ASP A 285 22.33 -2.96 -20.43
C ASP A 285 21.62 -1.79 -19.74
N TYR A 286 22.39 -0.83 -19.23
CA TYR A 286 21.87 0.20 -18.33
C TYR A 286 20.75 1.02 -18.97
N GLU A 287 20.97 1.53 -20.18
CA GLU A 287 20.03 2.43 -20.86
C GLU A 287 18.71 1.73 -21.18
N THR A 288 18.77 0.51 -21.72
CA THR A 288 17.56 -0.24 -22.08
C THR A 288 16.77 -0.74 -20.87
N TYR A 289 17.42 -0.97 -19.72
CA TYR A 289 16.74 -1.35 -18.49
C TYR A 289 16.19 -0.14 -17.74
N LEU A 290 16.95 0.95 -17.67
CA LEU A 290 16.52 2.20 -17.04
C LEU A 290 15.22 2.71 -17.69
N ALA A 291 15.12 2.68 -19.02
CA ALA A 291 13.94 3.09 -19.76
C ALA A 291 12.64 2.35 -19.35
N LYS A 292 12.74 1.17 -18.70
CA LYS A 292 11.57 0.39 -18.23
C LYS A 292 11.07 0.83 -16.85
N VAL A 293 11.87 1.60 -16.11
CA VAL A 293 11.60 1.94 -14.71
C VAL A 293 11.55 3.44 -14.43
N VAL A 294 11.89 4.29 -15.39
CA VAL A 294 11.79 5.76 -15.26
C VAL A 294 10.34 6.22 -15.12
N HIS A 295 10.12 7.18 -14.22
CA HIS A 295 8.84 7.86 -14.02
C HIS A 295 8.68 9.03 -15.02
N GLN A 296 7.44 9.35 -15.40
CA GLN A 296 7.18 10.50 -16.28
C GLN A 296 7.55 11.81 -15.54
N GLY A 297 8.60 12.50 -16.00
CA GLY A 297 9.11 13.73 -15.39
C GLY A 297 10.62 13.75 -15.11
N GLY A 298 11.33 12.63 -15.29
CA GLY A 298 12.79 12.52 -15.17
C GLY A 298 13.49 12.48 -16.52
N SER A 299 14.03 13.63 -16.94
CA SER A 299 14.80 13.91 -18.18
C SER A 299 14.00 13.97 -19.48
N GLU A 300 13.90 15.19 -20.04
CA GLU A 300 13.71 15.39 -21.48
C GLU A 300 14.90 14.75 -22.21
N ALA A 301 14.73 13.55 -22.75
CA ALA A 301 15.62 12.96 -23.73
C ALA A 301 14.81 12.64 -25.00
N SER A 302 14.84 13.62 -25.90
CA SER A 302 14.70 13.55 -27.35
C SER A 302 13.61 12.64 -27.95
N GLU A 303 12.58 13.30 -28.48
CA GLU A 303 11.92 12.86 -29.71
C GLU A 303 12.98 12.65 -30.81
N SER A 304 13.34 11.40 -31.08
CA SER A 304 13.87 11.00 -32.39
C SER A 304 13.49 9.55 -32.67
N GLU A 305 12.46 9.42 -33.51
CA GLU A 305 12.22 8.35 -34.49
C GLU A 305 12.69 6.93 -34.11
N VAL A 306 11.74 6.11 -33.66
CA VAL A 306 11.83 4.66 -33.90
C VAL A 306 10.70 4.27 -34.84
N GLU A 307 11.08 4.18 -36.11
CA GLU A 307 10.36 3.51 -37.18
C GLU A 307 9.79 2.17 -36.72
N SER A 308 8.52 1.96 -37.06
CA SER A 308 7.86 0.67 -36.98
C SER A 308 8.60 -0.40 -37.79
N SER A 309 8.97 -1.51 -37.16
CA SER A 309 9.30 -2.76 -37.86
C SER A 309 9.03 -4.00 -36.99
N PRO A 310 8.82 -5.17 -37.63
CA PRO A 310 7.62 -5.97 -37.43
C PRO A 310 7.73 -7.03 -36.34
N LYS A 311 6.55 -7.45 -35.84
CA LYS A 311 6.37 -8.62 -34.97
C LYS A 311 7.08 -9.84 -35.57
N GLN A 312 8.11 -10.33 -34.88
CA GLN A 312 8.57 -11.70 -35.03
C GLN A 312 8.14 -12.48 -33.79
N ASN A 313 7.32 -13.50 -34.03
CA ASN A 313 7.02 -14.54 -33.05
C ASN A 313 8.29 -15.35 -32.82
N GLY A 314 8.89 -15.22 -31.64
CA GLY A 314 9.94 -16.10 -31.14
C GLY A 314 9.40 -16.85 -29.93
N GLU A 315 9.16 -18.15 -30.09
CA GLU A 315 8.93 -19.08 -28.99
C GLU A 315 10.27 -19.29 -28.27
N ASP A 316 10.41 -18.75 -27.06
CA ASP A 316 11.54 -19.09 -26.19
C ASP A 316 11.37 -20.53 -25.69
N LYS A 317 12.20 -21.41 -26.25
CA LYS A 317 12.33 -22.81 -25.82
C LYS A 317 13.17 -22.88 -24.55
N ASP A 318 12.57 -23.45 -23.51
CA ASP A 318 13.21 -23.90 -22.28
C ASP A 318 14.23 -25.03 -22.58
N PRO A 319 15.55 -24.87 -22.31
CA PRO A 319 16.52 -25.93 -22.52
C PRO A 319 16.61 -26.76 -21.24
N GLY A 320 15.69 -27.70 -21.05
CA GLY A 320 15.67 -28.45 -19.79
C GLY A 320 14.69 -29.61 -19.67
N ALA A 321 14.30 -30.27 -20.76
CA ALA A 321 13.52 -31.50 -20.65
C ALA A 321 13.74 -32.40 -21.87
N ASP A 322 14.75 -33.26 -21.80
CA ASP A 322 14.75 -34.53 -22.52
C ASP A 322 15.78 -35.46 -21.88
N GLN A 323 15.29 -36.48 -21.17
CA GLN A 323 15.73 -37.86 -21.28
C GLN A 323 15.01 -38.72 -20.24
N VAL A 324 13.87 -39.28 -20.64
CA VAL A 324 13.47 -40.62 -20.18
C VAL A 324 12.93 -41.35 -21.41
N GLU A 325 13.80 -42.08 -22.11
CA GLU A 325 13.36 -43.02 -23.14
C GLU A 325 12.73 -44.25 -22.49
N GLU A 326 11.58 -44.60 -23.07
CA GLU A 326 10.71 -45.72 -22.78
C GLU A 326 11.34 -47.03 -23.31
N ALA A 327 11.45 -48.05 -22.47
CA ALA A 327 11.68 -49.42 -22.90
C ALA A 327 10.58 -50.31 -22.33
N THR A 328 9.61 -50.62 -23.17
CA THR A 328 8.62 -51.68 -22.98
C THR A 328 9.16 -53.00 -23.52
N GLU A 329 8.98 -54.09 -22.75
CA GLU A 329 8.95 -55.53 -23.08
C GLU A 329 9.49 -56.25 -21.82
N GLU A 330 8.94 -57.31 -21.24
CA GLU A 330 7.99 -58.33 -21.64
C GLU A 330 7.40 -58.94 -20.34
N ARG A 331 6.21 -59.53 -20.45
CA ARG A 331 5.50 -60.19 -19.35
C ARG A 331 5.74 -61.70 -19.46
N GLU A 332 6.45 -62.34 -18.52
CA GLU A 332 6.27 -63.78 -18.27
C GLU A 332 6.70 -64.26 -16.86
N HIS A 333 5.70 -64.80 -16.15
CA HIS A 333 5.66 -65.98 -15.27
C HIS A 333 6.70 -66.31 -14.16
N SER A 334 6.10 -66.78 -13.05
CA SER A 334 6.67 -67.53 -11.90
C SER A 334 7.43 -66.70 -10.85
N GLY A 335 7.29 -66.85 -9.54
CA GLY A 335 6.51 -67.75 -8.70
C GLY A 335 6.97 -67.57 -7.23
N LYS A 336 6.06 -67.76 -6.28
CA LYS A 336 6.26 -68.17 -4.88
C LYS A 336 7.02 -67.27 -3.87
N ASN A 337 6.26 -67.02 -2.78
CA ASN A 337 6.57 -67.26 -1.36
C ASN A 337 7.32 -66.23 -0.51
N GLY A 338 6.75 -66.04 0.69
CA GLY A 338 7.38 -65.58 1.93
C GLY A 338 6.92 -64.17 2.30
N GLY A 339 6.11 -63.92 3.32
CA GLY A 339 6.04 -64.58 4.62
C GLY A 339 6.49 -63.59 5.69
N LYS A 340 5.49 -62.99 6.35
CA LYS A 340 5.47 -62.28 7.64
C LYS A 340 6.80 -62.12 8.40
N GLY A 341 7.02 -60.89 8.86
CA GLY A 341 7.77 -60.53 10.05
C GLY A 341 7.27 -59.19 10.54
#